data_AF-A0A7J4JZG2-F1
#
_entry.id   AF-A0A7J4JZG2-F1
#
_cell.length_a   1.000
_cell.length_b   1.000
_cell.length_c   1.000
_cell.angle_alpha   90.00
_cell.angle_beta   90.00
_cell.angle_gamma   90.00
#
_symmetry.space_group_name_H-M   'P 1'
#
loop_
_entity.id
_entity.type
_entity.pdbx_description
1 polymer ?
#
loop_
_entity_poly.entity_id
_entity_poly.type
_entity_poly.pdbx_seq_one_letter_code
_entity_poly.pdbx_strand_id
1 'polypeptide(L)'
;QNIVQLIGPDALPEKERLVLDVAKILREDFLQQFAFDPIDASNSMKKQYLMLKTIIFYSDKAQAALAAEVPFEKIVGLKEKESIAQLKRVPEAEIEKKCTEIMHSLEKNLAK
;
A
#
# COMPACT_ATOMS: atom_id res chain seq x y z
N GLN A 1 6.80 -13.14 -11.67
CA GLN A 1 8.18 -12.99 -11.14
C GLN A 1 9.26 -13.42 -12.15
N ASN A 2 9.04 -14.44 -12.98
CA ASN A 2 10.09 -15.05 -13.83
C ASN A 2 10.77 -14.12 -14.85
N ILE A 3 10.06 -13.15 -15.42
CA ILE A 3 10.63 -12.23 -16.44
C ILE A 3 11.41 -11.10 -15.75
N VAL A 4 10.87 -10.54 -14.66
CA VAL A 4 11.40 -9.36 -13.95
C VAL A 4 12.78 -9.60 -13.35
N GLN A 5 13.05 -10.82 -12.85
CA GLN A 5 14.34 -11.16 -12.25
C GLN A 5 15.49 -11.19 -13.26
N LEU A 6 15.19 -11.29 -14.56
CA LEU A 6 16.18 -11.40 -15.63
C LEU A 6 16.54 -10.03 -16.23
N ILE A 7 15.60 -9.09 -16.29
CA ILE A 7 15.76 -7.80 -17.00
C ILE A 7 15.70 -6.58 -16.06
N GLY A 8 15.34 -6.78 -14.80
CA GLY A 8 15.14 -5.71 -13.84
C GLY A 8 13.77 -5.03 -13.96
N PRO A 9 13.26 -4.40 -12.89
CA PRO A 9 11.93 -3.80 -12.86
C PRO A 9 11.81 -2.56 -13.76
N ASP A 10 12.92 -1.90 -14.09
CA ASP A 10 12.91 -0.66 -14.87
C ASP A 10 12.68 -0.89 -16.38
N ALA A 11 12.84 -2.12 -16.85
CA ALA A 11 12.51 -2.51 -18.22
C ALA A 11 11.00 -2.74 -18.45
N LEU A 12 10.19 -2.72 -17.39
CA LEU A 12 8.76 -3.01 -17.46
C LEU A 12 7.93 -1.74 -17.71
N PRO A 13 6.75 -1.87 -18.34
CA PRO A 13 5.77 -0.80 -18.38
C PRO A 13 5.39 -0.32 -16.96
N GLU A 14 5.15 0.98 -16.79
CA GLU A 14 4.84 1.58 -15.48
C GLU A 14 3.65 0.91 -14.79
N LYS A 15 2.65 0.47 -15.56
CA LYS A 15 1.50 -0.28 -15.03
C LYS A 15 1.94 -1.60 -14.38
N GLU A 16 2.87 -2.33 -14.97
CA GLU A 16 3.40 -3.57 -14.41
C GLU A 16 4.30 -3.28 -13.20
N ARG A 17 5.09 -2.20 -13.24
CA ARG A 17 5.87 -1.73 -12.09
C ARG A 17 4.96 -1.39 -10.91
N LEU A 18 3.83 -0.74 -11.15
CA LEU A 18 2.83 -0.42 -10.11
C LEU A 18 2.22 -1.69 -9.51
N VAL A 19 1.91 -2.70 -10.33
CA VAL A 19 1.43 -4.00 -9.83
C VAL A 19 2.45 -4.65 -8.90
N LEU A 20 3.74 -4.59 -9.25
CA LEU A 20 4.81 -5.11 -8.40
C LEU A 20 4.98 -4.32 -7.09
N ASP A 21 4.78 -2.99 -7.13
CA ASP A 21 4.81 -2.13 -5.95
C ASP A 21 3.69 -2.48 -4.96
N VAL A 22 2.44 -2.60 -5.45
CA VAL A 22 1.30 -3.02 -4.63
C VAL A 22 1.50 -4.45 -4.10
N ALA A 23 2.00 -5.36 -4.92
CA ALA A 23 2.31 -6.73 -4.48
C ALA A 23 3.38 -6.76 -3.40
N LYS A 24 4.36 -5.85 -3.44
CA LYS A 24 5.38 -5.70 -2.39
C LYS A 24 4.72 -5.26 -1.08
N ILE A 25 3.85 -4.24 -1.11
CA ILE A 25 3.09 -3.77 0.07
C ILE A 25 2.27 -4.93 0.66
N LEU A 26 1.51 -5.66 -0.16
CA LEU A 26 0.72 -6.80 0.33
C LEU A 26 1.61 -7.84 1.03
N ARG A 27 2.76 -8.17 0.44
CA ARG A 27 3.68 -9.16 1.00
C ARG A 27 4.32 -8.69 2.30
N GLU A 28 4.81 -7.46 2.36
CA GLU A 28 5.64 -6.95 3.47
C GLU A 28 4.82 -6.35 4.62
N ASP A 29 3.65 -5.79 4.30
CA ASP A 29 2.88 -4.98 5.24
C ASP A 29 1.56 -5.63 5.67
N PHE A 30 1.10 -6.64 4.95
CA PHE A 30 -0.12 -7.39 5.30
C PHE A 30 0.16 -8.87 5.60
N LEU A 31 0.84 -9.58 4.70
CA LEU A 31 1.10 -11.02 4.86
C LEU A 31 2.21 -11.32 5.87
N GLN A 32 3.23 -10.46 5.95
CA GLN A 32 4.30 -10.59 6.94
C GLN A 32 3.88 -10.01 8.29
N GLN A 33 3.63 -10.90 9.24
CA GLN A 33 3.36 -10.58 10.65
C GLN A 33 4.53 -10.99 11.54
N PHE A 34 4.92 -10.11 12.46
CA PHE A 34 6.00 -10.41 13.41
C PHE A 34 5.44 -10.98 14.72
N ALA A 35 5.64 -12.28 14.94
CA ALA A 35 5.09 -13.02 16.09
C ALA A 35 5.55 -12.52 17.48
N PHE A 36 6.63 -11.75 17.54
CA PHE A 36 7.13 -11.17 18.80
C PHE A 36 6.74 -9.70 19.01
N ASP A 37 6.04 -9.08 18.06
CA ASP A 37 5.49 -7.74 18.23
C ASP A 37 4.16 -7.82 19.00
N PRO A 38 3.96 -7.07 20.11
CA PRO A 38 2.73 -7.18 20.88
C PRO A 38 1.46 -6.72 20.14
N ILE A 39 1.60 -5.93 19.07
CA ILE A 39 0.49 -5.40 18.28
C ILE A 39 0.31 -6.19 16.97
N ASP A 40 1.40 -6.57 16.32
CA ASP A 40 1.39 -7.29 15.03
C ASP A 40 1.29 -8.82 15.17
N ALA A 41 1.58 -9.39 16.36
CA ALA A 41 1.51 -10.84 16.58
C ALA A 41 0.08 -11.42 16.48
N SER A 42 -0.95 -10.61 16.74
CA SER A 42 -2.35 -11.01 16.56
C SER A 42 -3.23 -9.82 16.19
N ASN A 43 -3.96 -9.94 15.08
CA ASN A 43 -4.84 -8.88 14.58
C ASN A 43 -6.28 -9.37 14.49
N SER A 44 -7.24 -8.55 14.90
CA SER A 44 -8.66 -8.89 14.71
C SER A 44 -9.03 -8.91 13.22
N MET A 45 -10.11 -9.62 12.87
CA MET A 45 -10.65 -9.61 11.51
C MET A 45 -11.00 -8.19 11.03
N LYS A 46 -11.44 -7.32 11.94
CA LYS A 46 -11.77 -5.93 11.62
C LYS A 46 -10.53 -5.14 11.21
N LYS A 47 -9.45 -5.22 11.98
CA LYS A 47 -8.17 -4.58 11.62
C LYS A 47 -7.60 -5.11 10.31
N GLN A 48 -7.61 -6.44 10.12
CA GLN A 48 -7.17 -7.04 8.87
C GLN A 48 -7.98 -6.53 7.66
N TYR A 49 -9.31 -6.47 7.78
CA TYR A 49 -10.17 -5.93 6.73
C TYR A 49 -9.83 -4.46 6.40
N LEU A 50 -9.65 -3.61 7.42
CA LEU A 50 -9.34 -2.19 7.23
C LEU A 50 -7.97 -1.99 6.58
N MET A 51 -6.96 -2.75 7.00
CA MET A 51 -5.62 -2.74 6.39
C MET A 51 -5.70 -3.11 4.91
N LEU A 52 -6.31 -4.26 4.59
CA LEU A 52 -6.42 -4.74 3.22
C LEU A 52 -7.23 -3.77 2.35
N LYS A 53 -8.35 -3.24 2.88
CA LYS A 53 -9.16 -2.22 2.21
C LYS A 53 -8.35 -0.97 1.89
N THR A 54 -7.47 -0.53 2.81
CA THR A 54 -6.60 0.63 2.60
C THR A 54 -5.56 0.37 1.50
N ILE A 55 -4.96 -0.83 1.47
CA ILE A 55 -4.00 -1.22 0.42
C ILE A 55 -4.68 -1.26 -0.96
N ILE A 56 -5.87 -1.86 -1.05
CA ILE A 56 -6.65 -1.91 -2.30
C ILE A 56 -7.03 -0.49 -2.74
N PHE A 57 -7.48 0.35 -1.81
CA PHE A 57 -7.82 1.75 -2.11
C PHE A 57 -6.61 2.52 -2.67
N TYR A 58 -5.42 2.36 -2.10
CA TYR A 58 -4.19 2.91 -2.67
C TYR A 58 -3.94 2.41 -4.09
N SER A 59 -4.04 1.09 -4.31
CA SER A 59 -3.87 0.50 -5.64
C SER A 59 -4.80 1.11 -6.68
N ASP A 60 -6.09 1.25 -6.35
CA ASP A 60 -7.09 1.80 -7.27
C ASP A 60 -6.81 3.27 -7.60
N LYS A 61 -6.46 4.08 -6.58
CA LYS A 61 -6.11 5.50 -6.77
C LYS A 61 -4.80 5.66 -7.55
N ALA A 62 -3.80 4.84 -7.28
CA ALA A 62 -2.53 4.86 -8.00
C ALA A 62 -2.71 4.50 -9.48
N GLN A 63 -3.54 3.48 -9.78
CA GLN A 63 -3.87 3.11 -11.17
C GLN A 63 -4.62 4.24 -11.88
N ALA A 64 -5.59 4.87 -11.20
CA ALA A 64 -6.33 6.00 -11.76
C ALA A 64 -5.43 7.22 -12.02
N ALA A 65 -4.50 7.53 -11.11
CA ALA A 65 -3.53 8.61 -11.26
C ALA A 65 -2.57 8.35 -12.42
N LEU A 66 -2.08 7.10 -12.56
CA LEU A 66 -1.23 6.71 -13.68
C LEU A 66 -1.96 6.86 -15.02
N ALA A 67 -3.22 6.42 -15.09
CA ALA A 67 -4.08 6.62 -16.27
C ALA A 67 -4.38 8.11 -16.56
N ALA A 68 -4.25 8.96 -15.54
CA ALA A 68 -4.39 10.41 -15.63
C ALA A 68 -3.06 11.13 -15.93
N GLU A 69 -2.01 10.39 -16.32
CA GLU A 69 -0.67 10.88 -16.68
C GLU A 69 0.10 11.55 -15.52
N VAL A 70 -0.24 11.21 -14.27
CA VAL A 70 0.58 11.59 -13.13
C VAL A 70 1.90 10.82 -13.19
N PRO A 71 3.08 11.48 -13.05
CA PRO A 71 4.37 10.80 -13.13
C PRO A 71 4.49 9.65 -12.15
N PHE A 72 4.99 8.50 -12.62
CA PHE A 72 5.11 7.29 -11.83
C PHE A 72 5.88 7.51 -10.53
N GLU A 73 6.99 8.26 -10.59
CA GLU A 73 7.86 8.59 -9.46
C GLU A 73 7.11 9.35 -8.35
N LYS A 74 6.14 10.20 -8.73
CA LYS A 74 5.29 10.92 -7.78
C LYS A 74 4.34 9.97 -7.05
N ILE A 75 3.83 8.95 -7.75
CA ILE A 75 2.92 7.95 -7.19
C ILE A 75 3.68 7.03 -6.22
N VAL A 76 4.82 6.48 -6.64
CA VAL A 76 5.58 5.53 -5.81
C VAL A 76 6.32 6.22 -4.65
N GLY A 77 6.55 7.53 -4.75
CA GLY A 77 7.17 8.36 -3.71
C GLY A 77 6.20 8.92 -2.67
N LEU A 78 4.93 8.49 -2.67
CA LEU A 78 3.94 8.92 -1.68
C LEU A 78 4.29 8.43 -0.28
N LYS A 79 4.36 9.36 0.68
CA LYS A 79 4.55 9.10 2.12
C LYS A 79 3.45 8.23 2.72
N GLU A 80 2.27 8.19 2.09
CA GLU A 80 1.14 7.37 2.50
C GLU A 80 1.48 5.88 2.46
N LYS A 81 2.41 5.45 1.59
CA LYS A 81 2.88 4.05 1.58
C LYS A 81 3.57 3.66 2.87
N GLU A 82 4.40 4.54 3.42
CA GLU A 82 5.02 4.31 4.73
C GLU A 82 3.95 4.26 5.82
N SER A 83 2.93 5.11 5.74
CA SER A 83 1.80 5.08 6.67
C SER A 83 1.01 3.76 6.58
N ILE A 84 0.81 3.22 5.37
CA ILE A 84 0.20 1.91 5.13
C ILE A 84 1.06 0.81 5.76
N ALA A 85 2.39 0.85 5.57
CA ALA A 85 3.31 -0.13 6.14
C ALA A 85 3.27 -0.19 7.67
N GLN A 86 3.01 0.94 8.33
CA GLN A 86 2.89 1.00 9.78
C GLN A 86 1.53 0.52 10.32
N LEU A 87 0.49 0.33 9.49
CA LEU A 87 -0.85 -0.03 9.96
C LEU A 87 -0.88 -1.31 10.80
N LYS A 88 0.00 -2.27 10.50
CA LYS A 88 0.10 -3.52 11.27
C LYS A 88 0.51 -3.30 12.74
N ARG A 89 1.22 -2.20 13.03
CA ARG A 89 1.64 -1.78 14.37
C ARG A 89 0.71 -0.76 15.03
N VAL A 90 -0.37 -0.35 14.36
CA VAL A 90 -1.35 0.58 14.95
C VAL A 90 -2.25 -0.18 15.92
N PRO A 91 -2.49 0.34 17.14
CA PRO A 91 -3.44 -0.24 18.07
C PRO A 91 -4.86 -0.33 17.50
N GLU A 92 -5.60 -1.35 17.92
CA GLU A 92 -6.95 -1.64 17.43
C GLU A 92 -7.93 -0.46 17.60
N ALA A 93 -7.77 0.34 18.66
CA ALA A 93 -8.60 1.50 18.93
C ALA A 93 -8.39 2.65 17.92
N GLU A 94 -7.23 2.71 17.29
CA GLU A 94 -6.83 3.83 16.42
C GLU A 94 -6.86 3.47 14.93
N ILE A 95 -7.01 2.18 14.60
CA ILE A 95 -6.89 1.70 13.22
C ILE A 95 -7.90 2.34 12.27
N GLU A 96 -9.16 2.50 12.69
CA GLU A 96 -10.20 3.12 11.86
C GLU A 96 -9.86 4.55 11.50
N LYS A 97 -9.47 5.34 12.51
CA LYS A 97 -9.06 6.73 12.33
C LYS A 97 -7.84 6.82 11.42
N LYS A 98 -6.86 5.92 11.61
CA LYS A 98 -5.65 5.95 10.79
C LYS A 98 -5.93 5.60 9.33
N CYS A 99 -6.75 4.59 9.08
CA CYS A 99 -7.17 4.22 7.74
C CYS A 99 -7.94 5.34 7.04
N THR A 100 -8.86 6.03 7.73
CA THR A 100 -9.60 7.15 7.13
C THR A 100 -8.70 8.36 6.83
N GLU A 101 -7.76 8.69 7.71
CA GLU A 101 -6.74 9.71 7.45
C GLU A 101 -5.91 9.40 6.21
N ILE A 102 -5.44 8.15 6.06
CA ILE A 102 -4.66 7.71 4.90
C ILE A 102 -5.51 7.81 3.63
N MET A 103 -6.73 7.26 3.64
CA MET A 103 -7.62 7.31 2.48
C MET A 103 -7.89 8.75 2.03
N HIS A 104 -8.16 9.65 2.97
CA HIS A 104 -8.39 11.06 2.65
C HIS A 104 -7.12 11.75 2.10
N SER A 105 -5.94 11.46 2.67
CA SER A 105 -4.67 11.98 2.17
C SER A 105 -4.38 11.49 0.75
N LEU A 106 -4.65 10.21 0.47
CA LEU A 106 -4.52 9.63 -0.87
C LEU A 106 -5.45 10.31 -1.88
N GLU A 107 -6.70 10.57 -1.51
CA GLU A 107 -7.62 11.30 -2.38
C GLU A 107 -7.10 12.70 -2.72
N LYS A 108 -6.53 13.40 -1.74
CA LYS A 108 -5.99 14.75 -1.97
C LYS A 108 -4.73 14.74 -2.85
N ASN A 109 -3.84 13.77 -2.65
CA ASN A 109 -2.52 13.76 -3.31
C ASN A 109 -2.53 13.08 -4.69
N LEU A 110 -3.52 12.22 -4.95
CA LEU A 110 -3.72 11.54 -6.24
C LEU A 110 -4.94 12.07 -7.02
N ALA A 111 -5.66 13.05 -6.48
CA ALA A 111 -6.60 13.83 -7.29
C ALA A 111 -5.83 14.66 -8.32
N LYS A 112 -6.42 14.79 -9.51
CA LYS A 112 -5.97 15.69 -10.57
C LYS A 112 -6.00 17.15 -10.09
#